data_AF-A0A0N5DAW2-F1
#
_entry.id   AF-A0A0N5DAW2-F1
#
_cell.length_a   1.000
_cell.length_b   1.000
_cell.length_c   1.000
_cell.angle_alpha   90.00
_cell.angle_beta   90.00
_cell.angle_gamma   90.00
#
_symmetry.space_group_name_H-M   'P 1'
#
loop_
_entity.id
_entity.type
_entity.pdbx_description
1 polymer ?
#
loop_
_entity_poly.entity_id
_entity_poly.type
_entity_poly.pdbx_seq_one_letter_code
_entity_poly.pdbx_strand_id
1 'polypeptide(L)'
;FGVRKNETIIYHFINQSYASITGEDWIGAFTWPNCKGYDDYPFDHSTNSMIIRTTASKEAKEFDRDFYKGECQKRHHKIMQYVDKFLDDYNGISKFAIVWFSRISHDSLNGLYHLDRYFADFFRKHVNNLNNSFVFMMGDHGLRFGKVRKTSVGGDEDNNPLFVALPKSLRSNEQLVVNLKKNSRRHTSHFDFYATLYDIAQYSSQNHFTNWGEHNFRGELGEVRGGIRAKSILRPISYDRTCKEMEIKTEYCICKEFWRNISAKVKNVEEAAQFIISMINNYLEQKNSSEVCEKLHLIKVISAKSVVRKPILKLVITASPSIGSYEAQVLTQKHGFRLISQVTRVDSYGSQGDCAMDEEIRPLCYCRKNYGK
;
A
#
# COMPACT_ATOMS: atom_id res chain seq x y z
N PHE A 1 -1.94 -8.83 -20.56
CA PHE A 1 -2.25 -7.56 -19.85
C PHE A 1 -2.52 -7.78 -18.36
N GLY A 2 -2.37 -9.01 -17.82
CA GLY A 2 -2.36 -9.26 -16.38
C GLY A 2 -0.97 -9.10 -15.76
N VAL A 3 -0.87 -9.47 -14.48
CA VAL A 3 0.39 -9.47 -13.73
C VAL A 3 1.35 -10.49 -14.35
N ARG A 4 2.55 -10.06 -14.74
CA ARG A 4 3.54 -10.96 -15.37
C ARG A 4 4.13 -11.91 -14.35
N LYS A 5 4.25 -13.19 -14.70
CA LYS A 5 4.79 -14.23 -13.80
C LYS A 5 6.18 -13.90 -13.28
N ASN A 6 7.07 -13.44 -14.16
CA ASN A 6 8.44 -13.06 -13.83
C ASN A 6 8.56 -11.75 -13.02
N GLU A 7 7.46 -11.04 -12.79
CA GLU A 7 7.42 -9.81 -11.99
C GLU A 7 6.63 -10.00 -10.68
N THR A 8 6.15 -11.22 -10.40
CA THR A 8 5.35 -11.51 -9.20
C THR A 8 6.09 -12.47 -8.28
N ILE A 9 6.30 -12.06 -7.04
CA ILE A 9 7.09 -12.82 -6.08
C ILE A 9 6.53 -14.20 -5.74
N ILE A 10 5.21 -14.38 -5.84
CA ILE A 10 4.49 -15.63 -5.52
C ILE A 10 5.03 -16.80 -6.36
N TYR A 11 5.34 -16.56 -7.63
CA TYR A 11 5.87 -17.60 -8.52
C TYR A 11 7.21 -18.18 -8.05
N HIS A 12 8.03 -17.40 -7.35
CA HIS A 12 9.29 -17.90 -6.80
C HIS A 12 9.09 -18.93 -5.69
N PHE A 13 7.98 -18.88 -4.95
CA PHE A 13 7.66 -19.85 -3.90
C PHE A 13 6.99 -21.08 -4.48
N ILE A 14 5.96 -20.92 -5.33
CA ILE A 14 5.23 -22.08 -5.89
C ILE A 14 6.10 -22.92 -6.84
N ASN A 15 7.05 -22.30 -7.56
CA ASN A 15 8.02 -23.05 -8.39
C ASN A 15 8.99 -23.91 -7.55
N GLN A 16 9.03 -23.69 -6.23
CA GLN A 16 9.75 -24.52 -5.26
C GLN A 16 8.81 -25.47 -4.51
N SER A 17 7.64 -25.77 -5.10
CA SER A 17 6.65 -26.72 -4.56
C SER A 17 6.05 -26.31 -3.22
N TYR A 18 5.95 -25.01 -2.95
CA TYR A 18 5.20 -24.51 -1.80
C TYR A 18 3.71 -24.69 -2.07
N ALA A 19 3.00 -25.30 -1.13
CA ALA A 19 1.55 -25.23 -1.10
C ALA A 19 1.13 -23.79 -0.83
N SER A 20 0.08 -23.33 -1.52
CA SER A 20 -0.25 -21.91 -1.55
C SER A 20 -1.71 -21.61 -1.27
N ILE A 21 -1.96 -20.57 -0.48
CA ILE A 21 -3.31 -20.09 -0.16
C ILE A 21 -3.37 -18.57 -0.22
N THR A 22 -4.49 -18.06 -0.73
CA THR A 22 -4.86 -16.67 -0.56
C THR A 22 -6.24 -16.53 0.07
N GLY A 23 -6.43 -15.49 0.89
CA GLY A 23 -7.74 -15.12 1.38
C GLY A 23 -7.93 -13.61 1.49
N GLU A 24 -8.96 -13.10 0.83
CA GLU A 24 -9.36 -11.70 0.85
C GLU A 24 -10.76 -11.56 1.46
N ASP A 25 -11.00 -10.64 2.40
CA ASP A 25 -12.36 -10.36 2.91
C ASP A 25 -13.17 -9.38 2.04
N TRP A 26 -12.52 -8.89 0.98
CA TRP A 26 -13.09 -8.13 -0.11
C TRP A 26 -12.32 -8.43 -1.39
N ILE A 27 -12.98 -9.10 -2.34
CA ILE A 27 -12.36 -9.47 -3.60
C ILE A 27 -12.23 -8.24 -4.46
N GLY A 28 -10.99 -7.91 -4.78
CA GLY A 28 -10.67 -6.72 -5.55
C GLY A 28 -9.51 -5.92 -4.97
N ALA A 29 -9.01 -6.22 -3.76
CA ALA A 29 -7.92 -5.44 -3.18
C ALA A 29 -6.71 -5.31 -4.14
N PHE A 30 -6.43 -6.36 -4.91
CA PHE A 30 -5.32 -6.40 -5.86
C PHE A 30 -5.71 -6.16 -7.34
N THR A 31 -7.00 -6.04 -7.65
CA THR A 31 -7.50 -5.90 -9.02
C THR A 31 -8.42 -4.70 -9.23
N TRP A 32 -8.79 -4.01 -8.16
CA TRP A 32 -9.69 -2.87 -8.21
C TRP A 32 -8.99 -1.61 -8.76
N PRO A 33 -9.72 -0.75 -9.47
CA PRO A 33 -11.06 -0.99 -10.04
C PRO A 33 -11.00 -1.68 -11.41
N ASN A 34 -9.91 -1.49 -12.16
CA ASN A 34 -9.80 -1.86 -13.58
C ASN A 34 -8.53 -2.66 -13.89
N CYS A 35 -7.84 -3.17 -12.87
CA CYS A 35 -6.62 -3.96 -13.05
C CYS A 35 -6.98 -5.40 -13.45
N LYS A 36 -6.28 -5.94 -14.45
CA LYS A 36 -6.37 -7.36 -14.77
C LYS A 36 -5.54 -8.15 -13.76
N GLY A 37 -6.16 -9.17 -13.17
CA GLY A 37 -5.50 -10.07 -12.23
C GLY A 37 -4.46 -10.97 -12.88
N TYR A 38 -4.29 -12.15 -12.32
CA TYR A 38 -3.37 -13.15 -12.86
C TYR A 38 -4.00 -13.84 -14.07
N ASP A 39 -3.22 -13.99 -15.15
CA ASP A 39 -3.64 -14.80 -16.31
C ASP A 39 -3.73 -16.28 -15.90
N ASP A 40 -2.75 -16.78 -15.13
CA ASP A 40 -2.79 -18.06 -14.42
C ASP A 40 -2.83 -17.81 -12.92
N TYR A 41 -3.86 -18.26 -12.22
CA TYR A 41 -4.01 -17.99 -10.79
C TYR A 41 -2.97 -18.77 -9.95
N PRO A 42 -2.10 -18.10 -9.16
CA PRO A 42 -0.90 -18.73 -8.60
C PRO A 42 -1.13 -19.40 -7.23
N PHE A 43 -2.37 -19.62 -6.82
CA PHE A 43 -2.69 -20.23 -5.53
C PHE A 43 -3.46 -21.54 -5.70
N ASP A 44 -3.05 -22.57 -4.96
CA ASP A 44 -3.77 -23.85 -4.89
C ASP A 44 -5.14 -23.68 -4.23
N HIS A 45 -5.20 -22.80 -3.22
CA HIS A 45 -6.40 -22.52 -2.44
C HIS A 45 -6.76 -21.04 -2.44
N SER A 46 -8.06 -20.75 -2.51
CA SER A 46 -8.57 -19.38 -2.41
C SER A 46 -9.90 -19.32 -1.68
N THR A 47 -10.04 -18.37 -0.75
CA THR A 47 -11.34 -18.06 -0.12
C THR A 47 -12.23 -17.19 -1.00
N ASN A 48 -11.79 -16.82 -2.20
CA ASN A 48 -12.50 -15.83 -3.02
C ASN A 48 -13.87 -16.36 -3.50
N SER A 49 -14.00 -17.65 -3.80
CA SER A 49 -15.30 -18.21 -4.18
C SER A 49 -16.37 -18.00 -3.08
N MET A 50 -15.98 -18.18 -1.82
CA MET A 50 -16.84 -17.94 -0.65
C MET A 50 -17.22 -16.46 -0.52
N ILE A 51 -16.26 -15.54 -0.68
CA ILE A 51 -16.57 -14.11 -0.57
C ILE A 51 -17.44 -13.62 -1.74
N ILE A 52 -17.18 -14.05 -2.98
CA ILE A 52 -18.03 -13.74 -4.15
C ILE A 52 -19.47 -14.18 -3.91
N ARG A 53 -19.69 -15.39 -3.36
CA ARG A 53 -21.03 -15.88 -3.04
C ARG A 53 -21.78 -14.92 -2.12
N THR A 54 -21.09 -14.20 -1.24
CA THR A 54 -21.71 -13.28 -0.26
C THR A 54 -21.91 -11.87 -0.77
N THR A 55 -21.34 -11.51 -1.93
CA THR A 55 -21.36 -10.13 -2.45
C THR A 55 -21.92 -9.99 -3.86
N ALA A 56 -21.90 -11.05 -4.67
CA ALA A 56 -22.18 -10.97 -6.11
C ALA A 56 -23.10 -12.08 -6.64
N SER A 57 -23.58 -13.00 -5.78
CA SER A 57 -24.54 -14.04 -6.19
C SER A 57 -26.00 -13.59 -5.98
N LYS A 58 -26.95 -14.26 -6.64
CA LYS A 58 -28.39 -14.02 -6.41
C LYS A 58 -28.80 -14.39 -4.98
N GLU A 59 -28.13 -15.38 -4.41
CA GLU A 59 -28.34 -15.93 -3.08
C GLU A 59 -27.51 -15.21 -2.00
N ALA A 60 -26.83 -14.12 -2.33
CA ALA A 60 -25.85 -13.47 -1.45
C ALA A 60 -26.42 -13.11 -0.07
N LYS A 61 -27.67 -12.63 -0.01
CA LYS A 61 -28.35 -12.29 1.26
C LYS A 61 -28.62 -13.50 2.13
N GLU A 62 -29.05 -14.61 1.51
CA GLU A 62 -29.33 -15.87 2.20
C GLU A 62 -28.04 -16.49 2.72
N PHE A 63 -27.02 -16.55 1.86
CA PHE A 63 -25.71 -17.04 2.27
C PHE A 63 -25.10 -16.19 3.39
N ASP A 64 -25.14 -14.85 3.31
CA ASP A 64 -24.66 -13.98 4.38
C ASP A 64 -25.44 -14.17 5.69
N ARG A 65 -26.77 -14.36 5.59
CA ARG A 65 -27.62 -14.65 6.74
C ARG A 65 -27.23 -15.97 7.39
N ASP A 66 -27.13 -17.05 6.64
CA ASP A 66 -27.00 -18.40 7.20
C ASP A 66 -25.54 -18.73 7.56
N PHE A 67 -24.60 -18.35 6.70
CA PHE A 67 -23.19 -18.74 6.83
C PHE A 67 -22.38 -17.83 7.76
N TYR A 68 -22.75 -16.55 7.87
CA TYR A 68 -22.09 -15.60 8.77
C TYR A 68 -22.97 -15.26 9.97
N LYS A 69 -24.10 -14.58 9.72
CA LYS A 69 -24.92 -14.03 10.81
C LYS A 69 -25.53 -15.12 11.70
N GLY A 70 -26.01 -16.21 11.10
CA GLY A 70 -26.61 -17.35 11.78
C GLY A 70 -25.62 -18.10 12.68
N GLU A 71 -24.32 -18.05 12.35
CA GLU A 71 -23.23 -18.60 13.17
C GLU A 71 -22.56 -17.55 14.07
N CYS A 72 -23.09 -16.32 14.14
CA CYS A 72 -22.45 -15.18 14.82
C CYS A 72 -21.01 -14.92 14.37
N GLN A 73 -20.70 -15.21 13.11
CA GLN A 73 -19.39 -15.04 12.50
C GLN A 73 -19.37 -13.88 11.50
N LYS A 74 -18.15 -13.50 11.11
CA LYS A 74 -17.84 -12.48 10.09
C LYS A 74 -16.88 -13.09 9.08
N ARG A 75 -16.67 -12.42 7.95
CA ARG A 75 -15.76 -12.87 6.87
C ARG A 75 -14.39 -13.33 7.37
N HIS A 76 -13.75 -12.56 8.25
CA HIS A 76 -12.44 -12.92 8.79
C HIS A 76 -12.45 -14.23 9.57
N HIS A 77 -13.55 -14.58 10.26
CA HIS A 77 -13.64 -15.85 10.97
C HIS A 77 -13.55 -17.03 10.00
N LYS A 78 -14.34 -17.00 8.91
CA LYS A 78 -14.34 -18.07 7.90
C LYS A 78 -13.04 -18.13 7.12
N ILE A 79 -12.45 -16.97 6.78
CA ILE A 79 -11.14 -16.92 6.12
C ILE A 79 -10.07 -17.55 7.01
N MET A 80 -10.01 -17.16 8.29
CA MET A 80 -9.02 -17.69 9.22
C MET A 80 -9.26 -19.15 9.59
N GLN A 81 -10.50 -19.64 9.61
CA GLN A 81 -10.80 -21.08 9.70
C GLN A 81 -10.25 -21.87 8.50
N TYR A 82 -10.29 -21.28 7.30
CA TYR A 82 -9.71 -21.92 6.12
C TYR A 82 -8.18 -21.94 6.16
N VAL A 83 -7.56 -20.86 6.65
CA VAL A 83 -6.11 -20.79 6.89
C VAL A 83 -5.69 -21.77 8.00
N ASP A 84 -6.45 -21.85 9.09
CA ASP A 84 -6.26 -22.81 10.19
C ASP A 84 -6.17 -24.24 9.65
N LYS A 85 -7.19 -24.65 8.89
CA LYS A 85 -7.21 -25.96 8.22
C LYS A 85 -6.06 -26.14 7.24
N PHE A 86 -5.74 -25.15 6.42
CA PHE A 86 -4.63 -25.21 5.48
C PHE A 86 -3.28 -25.42 6.18
N LEU A 87 -3.05 -24.74 7.31
CA LEU A 87 -1.82 -24.91 8.09
C LEU A 87 -1.67 -26.33 8.64
N ASP A 88 -2.77 -26.96 9.06
CA ASP A 88 -2.80 -28.31 9.61
C ASP A 88 -2.73 -29.40 8.52
N ASP A 89 -3.52 -29.29 7.46
CA ASP A 89 -3.64 -30.30 6.39
C ASP A 89 -2.36 -30.44 5.56
N TYR A 90 -1.61 -29.34 5.39
CA TYR A 90 -0.34 -29.32 4.64
C TYR A 90 0.87 -29.54 5.56
N ASN A 91 0.74 -30.25 6.68
CA ASN A 91 1.86 -30.57 7.55
C ASN A 91 2.99 -31.29 6.77
N GLY A 92 4.25 -30.93 7.04
CA GLY A 92 5.42 -31.44 6.32
C GLY A 92 5.67 -30.82 4.94
N ILE A 93 4.75 -29.99 4.43
CA ILE A 93 4.89 -29.28 3.14
C ILE A 93 5.18 -27.79 3.42
N SER A 94 6.10 -27.20 2.66
CA SER A 94 6.39 -25.76 2.67
C SER A 94 5.16 -24.96 2.23
N LYS A 95 4.87 -23.84 2.88
CA LYS A 95 3.61 -23.09 2.66
C LYS A 95 3.88 -21.64 2.32
N PHE A 96 3.10 -21.10 1.39
CA PHE A 96 3.06 -19.68 1.07
C PHE A 96 1.61 -19.18 1.24
N ALA A 97 1.38 -18.33 2.24
CA ALA A 97 0.05 -17.84 2.58
C ALA A 97 -0.02 -16.31 2.49
N ILE A 98 -1.02 -15.79 1.78
CA ILE A 98 -1.37 -14.38 1.76
C ILE A 98 -2.80 -14.22 2.30
N VAL A 99 -2.97 -13.45 3.37
CA VAL A 99 -4.29 -13.16 3.93
C VAL A 99 -4.45 -11.65 4.02
N TRP A 100 -5.47 -11.11 3.36
CA TRP A 100 -5.70 -9.68 3.22
C TRP A 100 -7.07 -9.27 3.75
N PHE A 101 -7.08 -8.37 4.72
CA PHE A 101 -8.30 -7.90 5.38
C PHE A 101 -8.55 -6.43 5.07
N SER A 102 -9.31 -6.16 4.02
CA SER A 102 -9.77 -4.82 3.66
C SER A 102 -10.94 -4.36 4.54
N ARG A 103 -11.83 -5.25 5.00
CA ARG A 103 -13.06 -4.84 5.70
C ARG A 103 -12.84 -4.53 7.18
N ILE A 104 -11.75 -5.01 7.77
CA ILE A 104 -11.51 -4.85 9.20
C ILE A 104 -11.18 -3.39 9.54
N SER A 105 -10.27 -2.75 8.82
CA SER A 105 -9.65 -1.48 9.26
C SER A 105 -9.68 -0.33 8.25
N HIS A 106 -10.23 -0.55 7.04
CA HIS A 106 -10.13 0.44 5.95
C HIS A 106 -10.73 1.81 6.29
N ASP A 107 -11.88 1.85 6.97
CA ASP A 107 -12.59 3.10 7.24
C ASP A 107 -12.42 3.60 8.69
N SER A 108 -11.78 2.82 9.57
CA SER A 108 -11.69 3.11 11.00
C SER A 108 -10.52 2.44 11.69
N LEU A 109 -9.76 3.22 12.47
CA LEU A 109 -8.70 2.70 13.34
C LEU A 109 -9.22 1.76 14.43
N ASN A 110 -10.47 1.93 14.86
CA ASN A 110 -11.08 1.09 15.89
C ASN A 110 -11.39 -0.33 15.38
N GLY A 111 -11.28 -0.56 14.08
CA GLY A 111 -11.51 -1.85 13.45
C GLY A 111 -10.56 -2.95 13.92
N LEU A 112 -9.31 -2.63 14.26
CA LEU A 112 -8.32 -3.65 14.66
C LEU A 112 -8.42 -4.05 16.14
N TYR A 113 -8.75 -3.10 17.02
CA TYR A 113 -8.68 -3.32 18.47
C TYR A 113 -9.52 -4.51 18.96
N HIS A 114 -10.73 -4.69 18.40
CA HIS A 114 -11.60 -5.80 18.79
C HIS A 114 -11.12 -7.18 18.28
N LEU A 115 -10.12 -7.22 17.39
CA LEU A 115 -9.59 -8.45 16.79
C LEU A 115 -8.17 -8.77 17.26
N ASP A 116 -7.54 -7.91 18.06
CA ASP A 116 -6.19 -8.13 18.59
C ASP A 116 -6.09 -9.49 19.30
N ARG A 117 -7.00 -9.75 20.24
CA ARG A 117 -7.06 -11.04 20.96
C ARG A 117 -7.31 -12.20 20.01
N TYR A 118 -8.19 -12.04 19.02
CA TYR A 118 -8.51 -13.09 18.06
C TYR A 118 -7.29 -13.52 17.26
N PHE A 119 -6.53 -12.56 16.70
CA PHE A 119 -5.29 -12.86 15.97
C PHE A 119 -4.19 -13.39 16.89
N ALA A 120 -4.05 -12.85 18.11
CA ALA A 120 -3.10 -13.37 19.08
C ALA A 120 -3.38 -14.84 19.43
N ASP A 121 -4.64 -15.20 19.62
CA ASP A 121 -5.05 -16.58 19.91
C ASP A 121 -4.83 -17.50 18.70
N PHE A 122 -5.06 -17.03 17.47
CA PHE A 122 -4.70 -17.76 16.24
C PHE A 122 -3.19 -18.04 16.16
N PHE A 123 -2.34 -17.05 16.36
CA PHE A 123 -0.88 -17.25 16.33
C PHE A 123 -0.38 -18.15 17.47
N ARG A 124 -0.98 -18.07 18.66
CA ARG A 124 -0.68 -18.99 19.78
C ARG A 124 -1.04 -20.43 19.42
N LYS A 125 -2.22 -20.65 18.85
CA LYS A 125 -2.67 -21.98 18.38
C LYS A 125 -1.67 -22.57 17.38
N HIS A 126 -1.22 -21.77 16.42
CA HIS A 126 -0.35 -22.22 15.33
C HIS A 126 1.16 -22.00 15.56
N VAL A 127 1.60 -21.75 16.80
CA VAL A 127 3.01 -21.49 17.07
C VAL A 127 3.91 -22.63 16.56
N ASN A 128 3.44 -23.87 16.66
CA ASN A 128 4.17 -25.04 16.17
C ASN A 128 4.20 -25.11 14.64
N ASN A 129 3.07 -24.84 13.97
CA ASN A 129 2.99 -24.83 12.50
C ASN A 129 3.85 -23.71 11.90
N LEU A 130 4.03 -22.61 12.63
CA LEU A 130 4.78 -21.42 12.19
C LEU A 130 6.22 -21.37 12.70
N ASN A 131 6.68 -22.39 13.45
CA ASN A 131 8.02 -22.39 14.06
C ASN A 131 9.14 -22.25 13.02
N ASN A 132 8.94 -22.74 11.80
CA ASN A 132 9.92 -22.69 10.72
C ASN A 132 9.55 -21.65 9.64
N SER A 133 8.70 -20.68 9.97
CA SER A 133 8.14 -19.73 9.01
C SER A 133 8.64 -18.31 9.26
N PHE A 134 8.85 -17.57 8.16
CA PHE A 134 8.83 -16.12 8.22
C PHE A 134 7.36 -15.67 8.25
N VAL A 135 7.00 -14.84 9.22
CA VAL A 135 5.65 -14.29 9.35
C VAL A 135 5.75 -12.77 9.23
N PHE A 136 4.96 -12.22 8.32
CA PHE A 136 4.87 -10.79 8.07
C PHE A 136 3.45 -10.33 8.34
N MET A 137 3.31 -9.24 9.09
CA MET A 137 2.04 -8.55 9.28
C MET A 137 2.24 -7.11 8.82
N MET A 138 1.47 -6.67 7.84
CA MET A 138 1.65 -5.38 7.20
C MET A 138 0.33 -4.81 6.73
N GLY A 139 0.33 -3.51 6.44
CA GLY A 139 -0.69 -2.83 5.64
C GLY A 139 -0.09 -2.39 4.31
N ASP A 140 -0.94 -2.00 3.38
CA ASP A 140 -0.55 -1.22 2.20
C ASP A 140 -0.38 0.26 2.55
N HIS A 141 -1.22 0.76 3.46
CA HIS A 141 -1.17 2.10 4.02
C HIS A 141 -1.85 2.17 5.40
N GLY A 142 -1.73 3.30 6.09
CA GLY A 142 -2.50 3.62 7.31
C GLY A 142 -3.89 4.17 7.00
N LEU A 143 -4.52 4.90 7.92
CA LEU A 143 -5.84 5.48 7.63
C LEU A 143 -5.69 6.70 6.69
N ARG A 144 -6.04 6.51 5.41
CA ARG A 144 -5.85 7.51 4.32
C ARG A 144 -6.81 8.70 4.36
N PHE A 145 -7.88 8.65 5.15
CA PHE A 145 -8.90 9.70 5.20
C PHE A 145 -9.35 10.07 6.62
N GLY A 146 -10.14 11.13 6.72
CA GLY A 146 -10.81 11.53 7.96
C GLY A 146 -9.95 12.35 8.90
N LYS A 147 -10.43 12.51 10.14
CA LYS A 147 -9.82 13.41 11.14
C LYS A 147 -8.43 12.95 11.57
N VAL A 148 -8.19 11.65 11.65
CA VAL A 148 -6.90 11.13 12.11
C VAL A 148 -5.81 11.37 11.07
N ARG A 149 -6.09 11.11 9.78
CA ARG A 149 -5.16 11.42 8.69
C ARG A 149 -4.71 12.88 8.63
N LYS A 150 -5.57 13.80 9.08
CA LYS A 150 -5.28 15.25 9.11
C LYS A 150 -4.31 15.65 10.22
N THR A 151 -4.08 14.79 11.21
CA THR A 151 -3.06 15.01 12.24
C THR A 151 -1.66 14.71 11.70
N SER A 152 -0.62 15.26 12.32
CA SER A 152 0.76 14.95 11.91
C SER A 152 1.09 13.47 12.06
N VAL A 153 0.66 12.85 13.17
CA VAL A 153 0.91 11.43 13.45
C VAL A 153 0.16 10.56 12.45
N GLY A 154 -1.13 10.82 12.20
CA GLY A 154 -1.90 10.03 11.23
C GLY A 154 -1.39 10.16 9.80
N GLY A 155 -0.78 11.29 9.44
CA GLY A 155 -0.07 11.42 8.15
C GLY A 155 1.23 10.60 8.07
N ASP A 156 1.94 10.43 9.18
CA ASP A 156 3.12 9.56 9.26
C ASP A 156 2.69 8.08 9.19
N GLU A 157 1.67 7.69 9.97
CA GLU A 157 1.13 6.32 10.03
C GLU A 157 0.50 5.86 8.71
N ASP A 158 0.04 6.78 7.86
CA ASP A 158 -0.42 6.48 6.49
C ASP A 158 0.64 5.73 5.68
N ASN A 159 1.92 5.90 5.98
CA ASN A 159 3.04 5.39 5.19
C ASN A 159 3.97 4.42 5.95
N ASN A 160 3.57 3.85 7.11
CA ASN A 160 4.48 3.04 7.93
C ASN A 160 3.91 1.73 8.57
N PRO A 161 3.37 0.74 7.81
CA PRO A 161 2.89 -0.51 8.42
C PRO A 161 3.72 -1.78 8.08
N LEU A 162 4.62 -2.23 8.97
CA LEU A 162 5.28 -3.56 8.85
C LEU A 162 5.74 -4.15 10.20
N PHE A 163 5.44 -5.44 10.41
CA PHE A 163 5.94 -6.30 11.48
C PHE A 163 6.51 -7.60 10.90
N VAL A 164 7.58 -8.12 11.52
CA VAL A 164 8.30 -9.33 11.07
C VAL A 164 8.57 -10.27 12.24
N ALA A 165 8.30 -11.55 12.06
CA ALA A 165 8.76 -12.63 12.94
C ALA A 165 9.56 -13.68 12.16
N LEU A 166 10.67 -14.12 12.76
CA LEU A 166 11.59 -15.08 12.15
C LEU A 166 11.26 -16.54 12.48
N PRO A 167 11.67 -17.49 11.62
CA PRO A 167 11.78 -18.89 11.98
C PRO A 167 12.59 -19.06 13.26
N LYS A 168 12.17 -19.96 14.14
CA LYS A 168 12.77 -20.22 15.45
C LYS A 168 14.26 -20.51 15.35
N SER A 169 14.67 -21.33 14.38
CA SER A 169 16.08 -21.68 14.13
C SER A 169 16.95 -20.49 13.75
N LEU A 170 16.38 -19.45 13.14
CA LEU A 170 17.12 -18.26 12.70
C LEU A 170 17.22 -17.19 13.79
N ARG A 171 16.48 -17.33 14.91
CA ARG A 171 16.50 -16.36 16.02
C ARG A 171 17.80 -16.40 16.83
N SER A 172 18.59 -17.46 16.73
CA SER A 172 19.91 -17.56 17.34
C SER A 172 21.03 -17.04 16.42
N ASN A 173 20.74 -16.71 15.17
CA ASN A 173 21.73 -16.12 14.27
C ASN A 173 21.95 -14.65 14.63
N GLU A 174 23.08 -14.35 15.29
CA GLU A 174 23.38 -13.01 15.78
C GLU A 174 23.42 -11.96 14.67
N GLN A 175 24.03 -12.29 13.52
CA GLN A 175 24.13 -11.36 12.40
C GLN A 175 22.74 -10.97 11.87
N LEU A 176 21.87 -11.94 11.63
CA LEU A 176 20.50 -11.71 11.17
C LEU A 176 19.70 -10.86 12.17
N VAL A 177 19.76 -11.22 13.47
CA VAL A 177 19.03 -10.51 14.51
C VAL A 177 19.54 -9.07 14.66
N VAL A 178 20.85 -8.85 14.59
CA VAL A 178 21.44 -7.51 14.60
C VAL A 178 21.02 -6.71 13.37
N ASN A 179 21.02 -7.31 12.18
CA ASN A 179 20.56 -6.66 10.96
C ASN A 179 19.11 -6.21 11.12
N LEU A 180 18.21 -7.10 11.54
CA LEU A 180 16.79 -6.78 11.73
C LEU A 180 16.55 -5.70 12.78
N LYS A 181 17.23 -5.78 13.93
CA LYS A 181 17.13 -4.73 14.96
C LYS A 181 17.61 -3.38 14.44
N LYS A 182 18.72 -3.33 13.69
CA LYS A 182 19.19 -2.09 13.07
C LYS A 182 18.17 -1.60 12.03
N ASN A 183 17.73 -2.49 11.14
CA ASN A 183 16.80 -2.22 10.04
C ASN A 183 15.42 -1.78 10.49
N SER A 184 14.96 -2.19 11.68
CA SER A 184 13.73 -1.67 12.31
C SER A 184 13.74 -0.16 12.55
N ARG A 185 14.92 0.47 12.49
CA ARG A 185 15.11 1.94 12.60
C ARG A 185 15.74 2.52 11.33
N ARG A 186 15.64 1.83 10.19
CA ARG A 186 16.11 2.31 8.89
C ARG A 186 14.92 2.71 8.03
N HIS A 187 15.17 3.63 7.11
CA HIS A 187 14.17 4.00 6.12
C HIS A 187 14.00 2.84 5.13
N THR A 188 12.86 2.17 5.17
CA THR A 188 12.50 1.04 4.30
C THR A 188 11.22 1.34 3.51
N SER A 189 10.94 0.54 2.48
CA SER A 189 9.76 0.63 1.63
C SER A 189 9.21 -0.75 1.27
N HIS A 190 8.04 -0.81 0.62
CA HIS A 190 7.54 -2.07 0.06
C HIS A 190 8.44 -2.66 -1.03
N PHE A 191 9.34 -1.87 -1.65
CA PHE A 191 10.35 -2.43 -2.55
C PHE A 191 11.35 -3.30 -1.77
N ASP A 192 11.78 -2.86 -0.58
CA ASP A 192 12.62 -3.66 0.31
C ASP A 192 11.92 -4.95 0.76
N PHE A 193 10.60 -4.89 0.98
CA PHE A 193 9.81 -6.08 1.30
C PHE A 193 9.77 -7.07 0.12
N TYR A 194 9.58 -6.59 -1.10
CA TYR A 194 9.70 -7.45 -2.30
C TYR A 194 11.10 -8.11 -2.38
N ALA A 195 12.17 -7.34 -2.20
CA ALA A 195 13.53 -7.88 -2.19
C ALA A 195 13.76 -8.87 -1.04
N THR A 196 13.12 -8.68 0.11
CA THR A 196 13.16 -9.60 1.25
C THR A 196 12.55 -10.95 0.90
N LEU A 197 11.37 -10.96 0.30
CA LEU A 197 10.71 -12.18 -0.13
C LEU A 197 11.53 -12.89 -1.23
N TYR A 198 12.12 -12.13 -2.16
CA TYR A 198 13.01 -12.67 -3.18
C TYR A 198 14.28 -13.29 -2.56
N ASP A 199 14.89 -12.62 -1.60
CA ASP A 199 16.04 -13.12 -0.84
C ASP A 199 15.71 -14.44 -0.15
N ILE A 200 14.57 -14.51 0.56
CA ILE A 200 14.12 -15.75 1.21
C ILE A 200 13.96 -16.87 0.19
N ALA A 201 13.27 -16.61 -0.91
CA ALA A 201 12.94 -17.64 -1.90
C ALA A 201 14.17 -18.10 -2.69
N GLN A 202 15.08 -17.20 -3.06
CA GLN A 202 16.16 -17.51 -3.99
C GLN A 202 17.50 -17.58 -3.26
N TYR A 203 18.03 -16.45 -2.82
CA TYR A 203 19.42 -16.34 -2.38
C TYR A 203 19.67 -17.02 -1.02
N SER A 204 18.84 -16.73 -0.01
CA SER A 204 18.96 -17.33 1.33
C SER A 204 18.63 -18.82 1.31
N SER A 205 17.66 -19.25 0.49
CA SER A 205 17.36 -20.68 0.30
C SER A 205 18.59 -21.44 -0.24
N GLN A 206 19.23 -20.91 -1.28
CA GLN A 206 20.42 -21.52 -1.90
C GLN A 206 21.62 -21.59 -0.96
N ASN A 207 21.77 -20.63 -0.04
CA ASN A 207 22.84 -20.64 0.96
C ASN A 207 22.45 -21.32 2.29
N HIS A 208 21.31 -22.00 2.31
CA HIS A 208 20.77 -22.70 3.48
C HIS A 208 20.61 -21.81 4.71
N PHE A 209 20.27 -20.53 4.49
CA PHE A 209 20.01 -19.53 5.53
C PHE A 209 21.20 -19.29 6.48
N THR A 210 22.42 -19.49 5.99
CA THR A 210 23.65 -19.36 6.78
C THR A 210 24.32 -17.99 6.65
N ASN A 211 24.06 -17.26 5.54
CA ASN A 211 24.73 -16.00 5.23
C ASN A 211 23.77 -14.79 5.16
N TRP A 212 23.95 -13.86 6.08
CA TRP A 212 23.18 -12.62 6.22
C TRP A 212 24.02 -11.36 5.99
N GLY A 213 25.16 -11.51 5.31
CA GLY A 213 25.98 -10.40 4.83
C GLY A 213 25.28 -9.58 3.75
N GLU A 214 25.96 -8.55 3.27
CA GLU A 214 25.50 -7.77 2.14
C GLU A 214 25.35 -8.65 0.88
N HIS A 215 24.28 -8.43 0.12
CA HIS A 215 24.08 -9.04 -1.19
C HIS A 215 23.66 -7.97 -2.20
N ASN A 216 24.25 -8.03 -3.39
CA ASN A 216 23.96 -7.11 -4.47
C ASN A 216 22.95 -7.75 -5.44
N PHE A 217 21.68 -7.41 -5.28
CA PHE A 217 20.57 -7.97 -6.08
C PHE A 217 20.51 -7.46 -7.52
N ARG A 218 21.49 -6.66 -8.00
CA ARG A 218 21.48 -6.11 -9.36
C ARG A 218 21.55 -7.18 -10.44
N GLY A 219 22.25 -8.29 -10.17
CA GLY A 219 22.33 -9.40 -11.12
C GLY A 219 20.97 -10.07 -11.33
N GLU A 220 20.14 -10.11 -10.29
CA GLU A 220 18.87 -10.83 -10.27
C GLU A 220 17.66 -9.94 -10.59
N LEU A 221 17.67 -8.70 -10.13
CA LEU A 221 16.55 -7.76 -10.21
C LEU A 221 16.85 -6.56 -11.12
N GLY A 222 18.05 -6.49 -11.71
CA GLY A 222 18.51 -5.40 -12.56
C GLY A 222 18.99 -4.18 -11.77
N GLU A 223 19.60 -3.21 -12.47
CA GLU A 223 20.26 -2.04 -11.89
C GLU A 223 19.37 -1.19 -10.97
N VAL A 224 18.10 -1.02 -11.37
CA VAL A 224 17.15 -0.19 -10.63
C VAL A 224 16.58 -0.96 -9.44
N ARG A 225 15.86 -2.06 -9.68
CA ARG A 225 15.16 -2.78 -8.60
C ARG A 225 16.14 -3.46 -7.64
N GLY A 226 17.22 -4.06 -8.15
CA GLY A 226 18.24 -4.73 -7.35
C GLY A 226 19.33 -3.82 -6.77
N GLY A 227 19.32 -2.54 -7.15
CA GLY A 227 20.30 -1.55 -6.74
C GLY A 227 20.04 -0.97 -5.35
N ILE A 228 19.93 0.36 -5.27
CA ILE A 228 19.69 1.08 -4.02
C ILE A 228 18.19 1.14 -3.65
N ARG A 229 17.30 0.97 -4.66
CA ARG A 229 15.84 1.02 -4.52
C ARG A 229 15.29 -0.02 -3.56
N ALA A 230 15.78 -1.26 -3.66
CA ALA A 230 15.33 -2.36 -2.84
C ALA A 230 16.52 -3.11 -2.24
N LYS A 231 16.46 -3.32 -0.93
CA LYS A 231 17.38 -4.14 -0.14
C LYS A 231 16.56 -5.04 0.76
N SER A 232 16.94 -6.31 0.86
CA SER A 232 16.32 -7.23 1.82
C SER A 232 16.49 -6.70 3.25
N ILE A 233 15.40 -6.65 4.02
CA ILE A 233 15.41 -6.22 5.43
C ILE A 233 16.14 -7.21 6.35
N LEU A 234 16.49 -8.39 5.83
CA LEU A 234 17.29 -9.42 6.53
C LEU A 234 18.80 -9.16 6.41
N ARG A 235 19.22 -8.23 5.54
CA ARG A 235 20.61 -7.88 5.25
C ARG A 235 20.92 -6.45 5.71
N PRO A 236 22.20 -6.05 5.86
CA PRO A 236 22.51 -4.69 6.29
C PRO A 236 21.91 -3.62 5.37
N ILE A 237 21.23 -2.63 5.96
CA ILE A 237 20.71 -1.44 5.24
C ILE A 237 21.40 -0.18 5.78
N SER A 238 21.90 0.65 4.87
CA SER A 238 22.52 1.93 5.23
C SER A 238 21.54 2.87 5.93
N TYR A 239 22.06 3.70 6.85
CA TYR A 239 21.23 4.62 7.62
C TYR A 239 20.68 5.79 6.82
N ASP A 240 21.43 6.22 5.82
CA ASP A 240 21.29 7.50 5.13
C ASP A 240 20.57 7.42 3.79
N ARG A 241 19.91 6.29 3.48
CA ARG A 241 19.12 6.17 2.26
C ARG A 241 18.05 7.25 2.21
N THR A 242 18.03 7.98 1.11
CA THR A 242 17.05 9.04 0.85
C THR A 242 15.88 8.49 0.04
N CYS A 243 14.70 9.12 0.16
CA CYS A 243 13.55 8.80 -0.69
C CYS A 243 13.90 8.88 -2.19
N LYS A 244 14.75 9.82 -2.59
CA LYS A 244 15.19 9.97 -3.99
C LYS A 244 15.96 8.74 -4.48
N GLU A 245 16.93 8.26 -3.70
CA GLU A 245 17.70 7.06 -4.04
C GLU A 245 16.80 5.82 -4.06
N MET A 246 15.83 5.76 -3.15
CA MET A 246 14.86 4.68 -3.09
C MET A 246 13.73 4.79 -4.13
N GLU A 247 13.77 5.81 -5.00
CA GLU A 247 12.70 6.15 -5.96
C GLU A 247 11.31 6.27 -5.33
N ILE A 248 11.26 6.62 -4.04
CA ILE A 248 10.02 6.96 -3.33
C ILE A 248 9.63 8.38 -3.74
N LYS A 249 8.44 8.51 -4.33
CA LYS A 249 7.91 9.83 -4.72
C LYS A 249 7.76 10.73 -3.50
N THR A 250 7.96 12.03 -3.70
CA THR A 250 7.97 13.05 -2.63
C THR A 250 6.72 13.01 -1.74
N GLU A 251 5.55 12.73 -2.32
CA GLU A 251 4.28 12.63 -1.58
C GLU A 251 4.19 11.43 -0.62
N TYR A 252 4.95 10.36 -0.85
CA TYR A 252 5.00 9.15 0.00
C TYR A 252 6.25 9.12 0.90
N CYS A 253 7.10 10.14 0.81
CA CYS A 253 8.34 10.21 1.57
C CYS A 253 8.07 10.55 3.04
N ILE A 254 8.46 9.64 3.94
CA ILE A 254 8.30 9.82 5.40
C ILE A 254 9.45 10.61 6.05
N CYS A 255 10.53 10.91 5.30
CA CYS A 255 11.64 11.70 5.84
C CYS A 255 11.13 13.10 6.24
N LYS A 256 11.25 13.42 7.52
CA LYS A 256 10.65 14.64 8.08
C LYS A 256 11.36 15.89 7.61
N GLU A 257 10.61 16.76 6.95
CA GLU A 257 10.97 18.17 6.75
C GLU A 257 10.35 19.01 7.87
N PHE A 258 11.03 20.07 8.29
CA PHE A 258 10.49 21.00 9.28
C PHE A 258 9.58 22.01 8.60
N TRP A 259 8.27 21.73 8.65
CA TRP A 259 7.22 22.58 8.09
C TRP A 259 6.75 23.63 9.09
N ARG A 260 6.59 24.88 8.63
CA ARG A 260 5.93 25.96 9.37
C ARG A 260 4.62 26.33 8.69
N ASN A 261 3.57 26.50 9.48
CA ASN A 261 2.32 27.05 8.97
C ASN A 261 2.54 28.50 8.56
N ILE A 262 2.04 28.87 7.38
CA ILE A 262 2.07 30.24 6.86
C ILE A 262 0.66 30.69 6.50
N SER A 263 0.45 32.01 6.46
CA SER A 263 -0.87 32.56 6.13
C SER A 263 -1.24 32.25 4.67
N ALA A 264 -2.48 31.80 4.47
CA ALA A 264 -3.04 31.57 3.15
C ALA A 264 -3.20 32.86 2.33
N LYS A 265 -3.19 34.03 2.98
CA LYS A 265 -3.35 35.35 2.34
C LYS A 265 -2.05 35.93 1.78
N VAL A 266 -0.93 35.22 1.91
CA VAL A 266 0.33 35.65 1.30
C VAL A 266 0.19 35.48 -0.21
N LYS A 267 0.46 36.53 -0.99
CA LYS A 267 0.33 36.54 -2.46
C LYS A 267 0.94 35.29 -3.13
N ASN A 268 2.17 34.93 -2.72
CA ASN A 268 2.87 33.75 -3.21
C ASN A 268 2.12 32.41 -2.98
N VAL A 269 1.33 32.31 -1.91
CA VAL A 269 0.52 31.12 -1.60
C VAL A 269 -0.70 31.02 -2.51
N GLU A 270 -1.36 32.14 -2.77
CA GLU A 270 -2.52 32.19 -3.66
C GLU A 270 -2.13 31.90 -5.12
N GLU A 271 -1.03 32.50 -5.58
CA GLU A 271 -0.46 32.22 -6.92
C GLU A 271 -0.04 30.75 -7.06
N ALA A 272 0.59 30.17 -6.02
CA ALA A 272 0.93 28.76 -5.99
C ALA A 272 -0.32 27.86 -6.02
N ALA A 273 -1.40 28.24 -5.34
CA ALA A 273 -2.66 27.49 -5.35
C ALA A 273 -3.32 27.50 -6.73
N GLN A 274 -3.33 28.66 -7.40
CA GLN A 274 -3.81 28.77 -8.78
C GLN A 274 -2.95 27.95 -9.74
N PHE A 275 -1.63 27.98 -9.56
CA PHE A 275 -0.69 27.15 -10.32
C PHE A 275 -1.00 25.65 -10.17
N ILE A 276 -1.26 25.16 -8.94
CA ILE A 276 -1.62 23.74 -8.73
C ILE A 276 -2.90 23.37 -9.49
N ILE A 277 -3.95 24.21 -9.45
CA ILE A 277 -5.17 23.96 -10.23
C ILE A 277 -4.89 23.92 -11.73
N SER A 278 -4.04 24.82 -12.23
CA SER A 278 -3.61 24.79 -13.63
C SER A 278 -2.88 23.49 -13.96
N MET A 279 -2.01 23.00 -13.08
CA MET A 279 -1.31 21.73 -13.27
C MET A 279 -2.27 20.54 -13.33
N ILE A 280 -3.32 20.52 -12.50
CA ILE A 280 -4.36 19.49 -12.57
C ILE A 280 -5.05 19.51 -13.94
N ASN A 281 -5.55 20.68 -14.35
CA ASN A 281 -6.25 20.83 -15.62
C ASN A 281 -5.38 20.46 -16.82
N ASN A 282 -4.11 20.92 -16.84
CA ASN A 282 -3.17 20.60 -17.90
C ASN A 282 -2.86 19.10 -17.94
N TYR A 283 -2.77 18.43 -16.79
CA TYR A 283 -2.55 16.98 -16.74
C TYR A 283 -3.76 16.20 -17.27
N LEU A 284 -4.99 16.63 -16.95
CA LEU A 284 -6.21 16.06 -17.54
C LEU A 284 -6.27 16.26 -19.06
N GLU A 285 -5.82 17.42 -19.55
CA GLU A 285 -5.74 17.71 -20.99
C GLU A 285 -4.69 16.84 -21.69
N GLN A 286 -3.49 16.70 -21.12
CA GLN A 286 -2.44 15.82 -21.63
C GLN A 286 -2.87 14.34 -21.69
N LYS A 287 -3.76 13.93 -20.79
CA LYS A 287 -4.37 12.60 -20.75
C LYS A 287 -5.65 12.50 -21.61
N ASN A 288 -5.88 13.47 -22.51
CA ASN A 288 -7.05 13.53 -23.41
C ASN A 288 -8.39 13.38 -22.69
N SER A 289 -8.50 13.88 -21.46
CA SER A 289 -9.67 13.69 -20.60
C SER A 289 -10.52 14.95 -20.46
N SER A 290 -10.18 16.03 -21.19
CA SER A 290 -10.93 17.29 -21.19
C SER A 290 -12.38 17.16 -21.67
N GLU A 291 -12.69 16.14 -22.48
CA GLU A 291 -14.04 15.86 -22.98
C GLU A 291 -14.94 15.20 -21.93
N VAL A 292 -14.36 14.52 -20.94
CA VAL A 292 -15.09 13.74 -19.94
C VAL A 292 -15.01 14.36 -18.55
N CYS A 293 -13.94 15.10 -18.25
CA CYS A 293 -13.73 15.84 -17.01
C CYS A 293 -14.08 17.32 -17.17
N GLU A 294 -14.70 17.89 -16.14
CA GLU A 294 -14.89 19.33 -16.00
C GLU A 294 -13.56 20.04 -15.70
N LYS A 295 -13.44 21.29 -16.16
CA LYS A 295 -12.32 22.16 -15.80
C LYS A 295 -12.44 22.56 -14.33
N LEU A 296 -11.38 22.36 -13.56
CA LEU A 296 -11.35 22.72 -12.14
C LEU A 296 -10.94 24.17 -11.93
N HIS A 297 -11.51 24.80 -10.90
CA HIS A 297 -11.23 26.17 -10.49
C HIS A 297 -10.93 26.24 -8.99
N LEU A 298 -9.97 27.09 -8.59
CA LEU A 298 -9.63 27.29 -7.18
C LEU A 298 -10.84 27.88 -6.42
N ILE A 299 -11.23 27.25 -5.32
CA ILE A 299 -12.19 27.83 -4.36
C ILE A 299 -11.43 28.55 -3.24
N LYS A 300 -10.52 27.83 -2.57
CA LYS A 300 -9.77 28.36 -1.43
C LYS A 300 -8.55 27.52 -1.10
N VAL A 301 -7.62 28.13 -0.37
CA VAL A 301 -6.51 27.43 0.30
C VAL A 301 -6.99 27.00 1.69
N ILE A 302 -6.99 25.70 1.97
CA ILE A 302 -7.32 25.14 3.30
C ILE A 302 -6.14 25.28 4.24
N SER A 303 -4.94 24.93 3.78
CA SER A 303 -3.73 25.03 4.59
C SER A 303 -2.51 25.31 3.71
N ALA A 304 -1.58 26.09 4.24
CA ALA A 304 -0.32 26.38 3.60
C ALA A 304 0.83 26.21 4.60
N LYS A 305 1.87 25.50 4.17
CA LYS A 305 3.09 25.29 4.95
C LYS A 305 4.30 25.61 4.10
N SER A 306 5.36 26.12 4.72
CA SER A 306 6.67 26.28 4.10
C SER A 306 7.72 25.45 4.82
N VAL A 307 8.72 24.96 4.08
CA VAL A 307 9.88 24.31 4.70
C VAL A 307 10.87 25.37 5.19
N VAL A 308 11.39 25.19 6.40
CA VAL A 308 12.43 26.07 6.94
C VAL A 308 13.66 26.07 6.02
N ARG A 309 14.09 27.27 5.58
CA ARG A 309 15.28 27.48 4.72
C ARG A 309 15.24 26.82 3.34
N LYS A 310 14.08 26.34 2.87
CA LYS A 310 13.90 25.90 1.48
C LYS A 310 12.73 26.65 0.85
N PRO A 311 12.81 27.04 -0.44
CA PRO A 311 11.71 27.73 -1.12
C PRO A 311 10.62 26.73 -1.54
N ILE A 312 10.14 25.90 -0.61
CA ILE A 312 9.15 24.86 -0.86
C ILE A 312 7.88 25.18 -0.09
N LEU A 313 6.74 25.12 -0.79
CA LEU A 313 5.41 25.24 -0.22
C LEU A 313 4.68 23.90 -0.31
N LYS A 314 3.97 23.53 0.75
CA LYS A 314 2.98 22.45 0.76
C LYS A 314 1.60 23.05 0.97
N LEU A 315 0.70 22.82 0.01
CA LEU A 315 -0.63 23.40 0.00
C LEU A 315 -1.69 22.30 0.02
N VAL A 316 -2.77 22.56 0.75
CA VAL A 316 -4.03 21.83 0.60
C VAL A 316 -5.07 22.85 0.12
N ILE A 317 -5.68 22.60 -1.03
CA ILE A 317 -6.60 23.52 -1.71
C ILE A 317 -7.93 22.84 -2.01
N THR A 318 -9.02 23.62 -2.09
CA THR A 318 -10.32 23.13 -2.55
C THR A 318 -10.60 23.60 -3.97
N ALA A 319 -11.15 22.73 -4.82
CA ALA A 319 -11.52 23.07 -6.20
C ALA A 319 -13.04 22.93 -6.47
N SER A 320 -13.55 23.73 -7.41
CA SER A 320 -14.88 23.64 -8.01
C SER A 320 -14.79 23.03 -9.41
N PRO A 321 -15.77 22.27 -9.91
CA PRO A 321 -17.04 21.90 -9.26
C PRO A 321 -16.96 20.67 -8.33
N SER A 322 -15.79 20.04 -8.20
CA SER A 322 -15.64 18.80 -7.42
C SER A 322 -15.87 18.95 -5.91
N ILE A 323 -15.71 20.18 -5.39
CA ILE A 323 -15.61 20.51 -3.96
C ILE A 323 -14.46 19.71 -3.30
N GLY A 324 -13.53 19.22 -4.13
CA GLY A 324 -12.47 18.32 -3.73
C GLY A 324 -11.29 19.01 -3.09
N SER A 325 -10.65 18.32 -2.16
CA SER A 325 -9.43 18.77 -1.49
C SER A 325 -8.20 18.12 -2.09
N TYR A 326 -7.26 18.93 -2.56
CA TYR A 326 -6.05 18.49 -3.26
C TYR A 326 -4.82 18.95 -2.50
N GLU A 327 -3.87 18.05 -2.27
CA GLU A 327 -2.57 18.32 -1.67
C GLU A 327 -1.47 18.27 -2.72
N ALA A 328 -0.56 19.24 -2.70
CA ALA A 328 0.65 19.20 -3.51
C ALA A 328 1.79 20.01 -2.88
N GLN A 329 3.01 19.72 -3.33
CA GLN A 329 4.21 20.46 -2.99
C GLN A 329 4.77 21.16 -4.22
N VAL A 330 5.13 22.44 -4.07
CA VAL A 330 5.71 23.26 -5.13
C VAL A 330 7.01 23.91 -4.67
N LEU A 331 7.97 23.99 -5.58
CA LEU A 331 9.19 24.78 -5.44
C LEU A 331 8.93 26.18 -5.98
N THR A 332 9.08 27.21 -5.15
CA THR A 332 9.10 28.61 -5.57
C THR A 332 10.42 28.92 -6.27
N GLN A 333 10.33 29.50 -7.46
CA GLN A 333 11.46 29.93 -8.27
C GLN A 333 11.39 31.44 -8.51
N LYS A 334 12.46 32.02 -9.09
CA LYS A 334 12.50 33.46 -9.41
C LYS A 334 11.33 33.90 -10.31
N HIS A 335 10.87 33.01 -11.19
CA HIS A 335 9.80 33.25 -12.14
C HIS A 335 8.74 32.13 -12.08
N GLY A 336 8.00 32.07 -10.97
CA GLY A 336 6.86 31.17 -10.80
C GLY A 336 7.16 29.94 -9.95
N PHE A 337 6.53 28.82 -10.29
CA PHE A 337 6.51 27.61 -9.48
C PHE A 337 6.82 26.37 -10.31
N ARG A 338 7.40 25.38 -9.66
CA ARG A 338 7.57 24.04 -10.21
C ARG A 338 6.91 23.02 -9.29
N LEU A 339 6.04 22.19 -9.84
CA LEU A 339 5.44 21.07 -9.11
C LEU A 339 6.53 20.03 -8.79
N ILE A 340 6.65 19.62 -7.51
CA ILE A 340 7.68 18.67 -7.05
C ILE A 340 7.11 17.41 -6.37
N SER A 341 5.79 17.32 -6.28
CA SER A 341 5.04 16.11 -5.89
C SER A 341 3.95 15.84 -6.92
N GLN A 342 3.36 14.65 -6.89
CA GLN A 342 2.05 14.49 -7.52
C GLN A 342 0.99 15.30 -6.77
N VAL A 343 -0.06 15.70 -7.48
CA VAL A 343 -1.25 16.28 -6.85
C VAL A 343 -2.11 15.13 -6.35
N THR A 344 -2.37 15.07 -5.05
CA THR A 344 -3.11 13.99 -4.41
C THR A 344 -4.46 14.49 -3.91
N ARG A 345 -5.53 13.74 -4.19
CA ARG A 345 -6.85 13.97 -3.61
C ARG A 345 -6.85 13.45 -2.17
N VAL A 346 -7.11 14.31 -1.18
CA VAL A 346 -7.00 13.99 0.27
C VAL A 346 -8.34 13.75 0.98
N ASP A 347 -9.43 13.74 0.22
CA ASP A 347 -10.78 13.40 0.63
C ASP A 347 -11.38 12.34 -0.30
N SER A 348 -12.41 11.64 0.18
CA SER A 348 -13.14 10.68 -0.65
C SER A 348 -13.88 11.43 -1.77
N TYR A 349 -13.81 10.90 -2.98
CA TYR A 349 -14.42 11.50 -4.17
C TYR A 349 -15.59 10.68 -4.74
N GLY A 350 -15.92 9.52 -4.15
CA GLY A 350 -17.04 8.69 -4.59
C GLY A 350 -17.06 8.42 -6.10
N SER A 351 -18.21 8.65 -6.74
CA SER A 351 -18.40 8.48 -8.18
C SER A 351 -17.99 9.69 -9.03
N GLN A 352 -17.37 10.72 -8.44
CA GLN A 352 -17.05 11.96 -9.16
C GLN A 352 -16.14 11.74 -10.37
N GLY A 353 -15.29 10.72 -10.37
CA GLY A 353 -14.30 10.46 -11.42
C GLY A 353 -14.63 9.30 -12.34
N ASP A 354 -15.81 8.66 -12.24
CA ASP A 354 -16.09 7.36 -12.87
C ASP A 354 -16.00 7.32 -14.40
N CYS A 355 -16.07 8.47 -15.06
CA CYS A 355 -15.87 8.66 -16.49
C CYS A 355 -14.41 8.56 -16.94
N ALA A 356 -13.46 8.68 -16.02
CA ALA A 356 -12.05 8.55 -16.30
C ALA A 356 -11.62 7.08 -16.18
N MET A 357 -11.22 6.49 -17.31
CA MET A 357 -10.76 5.11 -17.38
C MET A 357 -9.34 4.92 -16.81
N ASP A 358 -8.53 5.98 -16.81
CA ASP A 358 -7.17 5.96 -16.25
C ASP A 358 -7.22 6.30 -14.75
N GLU A 359 -6.73 5.38 -13.93
CA GLU A 359 -6.74 5.50 -12.47
C GLU A 359 -5.81 6.60 -11.94
N GLU A 360 -4.82 7.04 -12.72
CA GLU A 360 -3.97 8.18 -12.34
C GLU A 360 -4.76 9.51 -12.35
N ILE A 361 -5.73 9.64 -13.24
CA ILE A 361 -6.53 10.87 -13.39
C ILE A 361 -7.87 10.80 -12.67
N ARG A 362 -8.38 9.60 -12.38
CA ARG A 362 -9.69 9.40 -11.74
C ARG A 362 -9.90 10.24 -10.46
N PRO A 363 -8.93 10.36 -9.52
CA PRO A 363 -9.08 11.21 -8.34
C PRO A 363 -9.06 12.72 -8.64
N LEU A 364 -8.54 13.10 -9.81
CA LEU A 364 -8.43 14.48 -10.28
C LEU A 364 -9.61 14.90 -11.16
N CYS A 365 -10.30 13.94 -11.76
CA CYS A 365 -11.43 14.17 -12.63
C CYS A 365 -12.73 14.45 -11.86
N TYR A 366 -13.53 15.37 -12.37
CA TYR A 366 -14.94 15.49 -12.02
C TYR A 366 -15.76 15.34 -13.29
N CYS A 367 -16.61 14.33 -13.36
CA CYS A 367 -17.30 13.98 -14.59
C CYS A 367 -18.29 15.03 -15.04
N ARG A 368 -18.24 15.33 -16.34
CA ARG A 368 -19.22 16.20 -16.99
C ARG A 368 -20.62 15.58 -16.93
N LYS A 369 -21.64 16.41 -16.75
CA LYS A 369 -23.05 15.96 -16.65
C LYS A 369 -23.58 15.25 -17.90
N ASN A 370 -22.94 15.43 -19.05
CA ASN A 370 -23.37 14.86 -20.33
C ASN A 370 -22.60 13.58 -20.69
N TYR A 371 -21.69 13.10 -19.85
CA TYR A 371 -20.98 11.86 -20.10
C TYR A 371 -21.93 10.65 -20.01
N GLY A 372 -21.98 9.85 -21.09
CA GLY A 372 -22.83 8.64 -21.16
C GLY A 372 -24.30 8.90 -21.47
N LYS A 373 -24.67 10.10 -21.94
CA LYS A 373 -25.98 10.40 -22.53
C LYS A 373 -25.94 10.42 -24.05
#